data_AF-A0A0V7ZUG7-F1
#
_entry.id   AF-A0A0V7ZUG7-F1
#
_cell.length_a   1.000
_cell.length_b   1.000
_cell.length_c   1.000
_cell.angle_alpha   90.00
_cell.angle_beta   90.00
_cell.angle_gamma   90.00
#
_symmetry.space_group_name_H-M   'P 1'
#
loop_
_entity.id
_entity.type
_entity.pdbx_description
1 polymer ?
#
loop_
_entity_poly.entity_id
_entity_poly.type
_entity_poly.pdbx_seq_one_letter_code
_entity_poly.pdbx_strand_id
1 'polypeptide(L)'
;MPFAQDPLGLFTGKLDLDRVGIFGYSLGGAIAAQTLLEDDRFKAGINLDGGLYIDGVDESLNKPFMFMNNEAFGTGNPSDPLVKAQQSFFENLQDDGYELTIRGSNHSNFSDLPLVLKELQDAGLLSGESENSIADNSNPINPKRATQIINDYTVAFFDQYLNNQESPLLEASSSPYPEVIFDFREGDNVSSNPEPIFGTVGKDVIEVEGNNKIVFAGKGDDLIDASQGNGDNHRIYAGEGNDTLIMGADSRVFGQEGDDRFFVTSGGDNIISGGAGADQFWIAVAQTPDTTNAIADFTNGEDIIGIAGLGIGFEDLTITQQGNNTLIASNGTDLAILQGINANDLSADNFAFV
;
A
#
# COMPACT_ATOMS: atom_id res chain seq x y z
N MET A 1 24.18 -26.97 -16.31
CA MET A 1 24.46 -27.82 -15.14
C MET A 1 24.28 -29.28 -15.53
N PRO A 2 25.08 -30.24 -15.03
CA PRO A 2 24.77 -31.65 -15.23
C PRO A 2 23.45 -31.94 -14.51
N PHE A 3 22.47 -32.50 -15.21
CA PHE A 3 21.21 -32.92 -14.62
C PHE A 3 21.52 -33.81 -13.40
N ALA A 4 20.96 -33.48 -12.24
CA ALA A 4 21.00 -34.36 -11.08
C ALA A 4 20.44 -35.72 -11.52
N GLN A 5 21.28 -36.75 -11.52
CA GLN A 5 20.84 -38.09 -11.86
C GLN A 5 20.00 -38.61 -10.69
N ASP A 6 18.79 -39.07 -10.98
CA ASP A 6 17.89 -39.75 -10.04
C ASP A 6 17.86 -41.26 -10.38
N PRO A 7 18.94 -42.00 -10.08
CA PRO A 7 19.09 -43.40 -10.48
C PRO A 7 18.05 -44.32 -9.82
N LEU A 8 17.37 -43.86 -8.77
CA LEU A 8 16.33 -44.60 -8.07
C LEU A 8 14.90 -44.21 -8.53
N GLY A 9 14.76 -43.22 -9.42
CA GLY A 9 13.45 -42.75 -9.90
C GLY A 9 12.56 -42.22 -8.77
N LEU A 10 13.15 -41.68 -7.70
CA LEU A 10 12.40 -41.20 -6.55
C LEU A 10 11.61 -39.94 -6.90
N PHE A 11 12.17 -39.06 -7.74
CA PHE A 11 11.62 -37.73 -8.04
C PHE A 11 11.32 -37.49 -9.52
N THR A 12 11.97 -38.24 -10.43
CA THR A 12 11.79 -38.10 -11.88
C THR A 12 10.32 -38.27 -12.28
N GLY A 13 9.73 -37.24 -12.89
CA GLY A 13 8.32 -37.22 -13.31
C GLY A 13 7.30 -37.16 -12.16
N LYS A 14 7.73 -36.92 -10.91
CA LYS A 14 6.85 -36.79 -9.73
C LYS A 14 6.78 -35.39 -9.14
N LEU A 15 7.62 -34.48 -9.62
CA LEU A 15 7.60 -33.07 -9.23
C LEU A 15 6.90 -32.27 -10.32
N ASP A 16 5.96 -31.43 -9.91
CA ASP A 16 5.39 -30.41 -10.79
C ASP A 16 6.27 -29.16 -10.72
N LEU A 17 7.10 -28.98 -11.75
CA LEU A 17 8.06 -27.88 -11.81
C LEU A 17 7.45 -26.60 -12.42
N ASP A 18 6.19 -26.65 -12.86
CA ASP A 18 5.47 -25.46 -13.32
C ASP A 18 4.83 -24.70 -12.14
N ARG A 19 4.67 -25.38 -10.99
CA ARG A 19 4.05 -24.86 -9.75
C ARG A 19 5.03 -24.88 -8.59
N VAL A 20 6.01 -23.97 -8.59
CA VAL A 20 7.07 -23.90 -7.58
C VAL A 20 6.99 -22.59 -6.80
N GLY A 21 6.84 -22.68 -5.48
CA GLY A 21 6.97 -21.56 -4.55
C GLY A 21 8.27 -21.64 -3.74
N ILE A 22 8.66 -20.52 -3.13
CA ILE A 22 9.80 -20.46 -2.22
C ILE A 22 9.39 -19.75 -0.93
N PHE A 23 9.88 -20.22 0.21
CA PHE A 23 9.71 -19.53 1.47
C PHE A 23 10.89 -19.79 2.39
N GLY A 24 11.11 -18.91 3.35
CA GLY A 24 12.19 -19.08 4.30
C GLY A 24 12.03 -18.26 5.57
N TYR A 25 12.63 -18.78 6.63
CA TYR A 25 12.72 -18.15 7.95
C TYR A 25 13.94 -17.22 8.03
N SER A 26 13.76 -16.03 8.61
CA SER A 26 14.84 -15.08 8.88
C SER A 26 15.58 -14.72 7.58
N LEU A 27 16.91 -14.85 7.54
CA LEU A 27 17.70 -14.68 6.31
C LEU A 27 17.15 -15.48 5.11
N GLY A 28 16.55 -16.64 5.37
CA GLY A 28 15.91 -17.45 4.33
C GLY A 28 14.76 -16.74 3.62
N GLY A 29 14.04 -15.84 4.30
CA GLY A 29 12.96 -15.06 3.70
C GLY A 29 13.49 -13.96 2.78
N ALA A 30 14.59 -13.31 3.14
CA ALA A 30 15.30 -12.39 2.24
C ALA A 30 15.85 -13.12 1.00
N ILE A 31 16.35 -14.35 1.17
CA ILE A 31 16.77 -15.21 0.06
C ILE A 31 15.57 -15.58 -0.83
N ALA A 32 14.38 -15.80 -0.26
CA ALA A 32 13.17 -16.06 -1.03
C ALA A 32 12.82 -14.87 -1.94
N ALA A 33 12.91 -13.64 -1.42
CA ALA A 33 12.73 -12.42 -2.22
C ALA A 33 13.76 -12.31 -3.35
N GLN A 34 15.06 -12.45 -3.03
CA GLN A 34 16.13 -12.38 -4.04
C GLN A 34 15.99 -13.46 -5.11
N THR A 35 15.61 -14.67 -4.71
CA THR A 35 15.43 -15.79 -5.65
C THR A 35 14.31 -15.50 -6.64
N LEU A 36 13.23 -14.85 -6.20
CA LEU A 36 12.13 -14.48 -7.10
C LEU A 36 12.51 -13.39 -8.08
N LEU A 37 13.39 -12.46 -7.70
CA LEU A 37 13.95 -11.45 -8.61
C LEU A 37 14.85 -12.08 -9.69
N GLU A 38 15.61 -13.13 -9.33
CA GLU A 38 16.61 -13.72 -10.23
C GLU A 38 16.13 -14.94 -11.03
N ASP A 39 15.08 -15.65 -10.58
CA ASP A 39 14.70 -16.96 -11.12
C ASP A 39 13.18 -17.10 -11.37
N ASP A 40 12.82 -17.10 -12.65
CA ASP A 40 11.44 -17.23 -13.13
C ASP A 40 10.80 -18.59 -12.94
N ARG A 41 11.55 -19.59 -12.48
CA ARG A 41 10.98 -20.91 -12.15
C ARG A 41 10.12 -20.83 -10.90
N PHE A 42 10.45 -19.95 -9.96
CA PHE A 42 9.65 -19.71 -8.77
C PHE A 42 8.54 -18.70 -9.07
N LYS A 43 7.33 -19.00 -8.60
CA LYS A 43 6.09 -18.28 -8.97
C LYS A 43 5.53 -17.42 -7.86
N ALA A 44 5.84 -17.72 -6.61
CA ALA A 44 5.37 -16.96 -5.44
C ALA A 44 6.31 -17.16 -4.24
N GLY A 45 6.33 -16.20 -3.31
CA GLY A 45 7.29 -16.15 -2.21
C GLY A 45 6.71 -15.83 -0.84
N ILE A 46 7.29 -16.40 0.21
CA ILE A 46 6.99 -16.00 1.60
C ILE A 46 8.26 -15.72 2.39
N ASN A 47 8.31 -14.56 3.02
CA ASN A 47 9.29 -14.19 4.02
C ASN A 47 8.71 -14.41 5.43
N LEU A 48 9.23 -15.40 6.15
CA LEU A 48 8.88 -15.67 7.54
C LEU A 48 9.84 -14.90 8.46
N ASP A 49 9.44 -13.69 8.79
CA ASP A 49 10.08 -12.80 9.77
C ASP A 49 11.56 -12.49 9.50
N GLY A 50 11.92 -12.32 8.24
CA GLY A 50 13.26 -11.99 7.78
C GLY A 50 13.44 -10.53 7.42
N GLY A 51 14.44 -9.88 8.01
CA GLY A 51 14.86 -8.55 7.57
C GLY A 51 15.41 -8.59 6.13
N LEU A 52 14.97 -7.64 5.30
CA LEU A 52 15.49 -7.48 3.94
C LEU A 52 16.86 -6.79 3.97
N TYR A 53 17.92 -7.54 3.69
CA TYR A 53 19.30 -7.04 3.57
C TYR A 53 19.71 -6.96 2.09
N ILE A 54 18.81 -6.48 1.24
CA ILE A 54 18.99 -6.45 -0.22
C ILE A 54 19.44 -5.05 -0.65
N ASP A 55 20.57 -4.99 -1.36
CA ASP A 55 20.95 -3.81 -2.14
C ASP A 55 20.08 -3.78 -3.41
N GLY A 56 19.33 -2.69 -3.63
CA GLY A 56 18.47 -2.56 -4.82
C GLY A 56 16.96 -2.67 -4.58
N VAL A 57 16.46 -2.09 -3.48
CA VAL A 57 15.01 -1.95 -3.18
C VAL A 57 14.22 -1.17 -4.27
N ASP A 58 14.91 -0.67 -5.30
CA ASP A 58 14.32 -0.06 -6.50
C ASP A 58 13.89 -1.10 -7.56
N GLU A 59 14.25 -2.38 -7.43
CA GLU A 59 13.78 -3.44 -8.35
C GLU A 59 12.38 -3.92 -7.96
N SER A 60 11.45 -3.77 -8.89
CA SER A 60 10.03 -4.06 -8.69
C SER A 60 9.76 -5.55 -8.91
N LEU A 61 9.38 -6.30 -7.87
CA LEU A 61 9.09 -7.73 -7.98
C LEU A 61 7.67 -7.96 -8.55
N ASN A 62 7.58 -8.64 -9.69
CA ASN A 62 6.34 -8.94 -10.41
C ASN A 62 5.79 -10.34 -10.15
N LYS A 63 5.93 -10.83 -8.91
CA LYS A 63 5.42 -12.13 -8.46
C LYS A 63 4.82 -11.98 -7.07
N PRO A 64 3.76 -12.72 -6.74
CA PRO A 64 3.11 -12.63 -5.44
C PRO A 64 4.10 -12.85 -4.30
N PHE A 65 4.01 -12.02 -3.26
CA PHE A 65 4.93 -12.07 -2.13
C PHE A 65 4.23 -11.78 -0.80
N MET A 66 4.55 -12.57 0.23
CA MET A 66 3.99 -12.42 1.57
C MET A 66 5.08 -12.23 2.61
N PHE A 67 4.94 -11.20 3.44
CA PHE A 67 5.65 -11.04 4.71
C PHE A 67 4.79 -11.57 5.85
N MET A 68 5.36 -12.43 6.70
CA MET A 68 4.80 -12.80 7.99
C MET A 68 5.78 -12.36 9.08
N ASN A 69 5.46 -11.27 9.73
CA ASN A 69 6.27 -10.58 10.73
C ASN A 69 5.91 -11.03 12.16
N ASN A 70 6.91 -11.03 13.02
CA ASN A 70 6.69 -11.04 14.46
C ASN A 70 6.09 -9.70 14.93
N GLU A 71 5.50 -9.69 16.13
CA GLU A 71 4.82 -8.50 16.67
C GLU A 71 5.73 -7.27 16.74
N ALA A 72 6.94 -7.43 17.30
CA ALA A 72 7.84 -6.30 17.51
C ALA A 72 8.35 -5.69 16.20
N PHE A 73 8.52 -6.52 15.16
CA PHE A 73 8.91 -6.04 13.84
C PHE A 73 7.75 -5.36 13.12
N GLY A 74 6.60 -6.05 13.02
CA GLY A 74 5.44 -5.56 12.28
C GLY A 74 4.72 -4.36 12.91
N THR A 75 4.85 -4.16 14.23
CA THR A 75 4.39 -2.94 14.91
C THR A 75 5.54 -2.02 15.33
N GLY A 76 6.72 -2.23 14.74
CA GLY A 76 7.96 -1.54 15.07
C GLY A 76 7.97 -0.07 14.63
N ASN A 77 9.06 0.62 14.95
CA ASN A 77 9.25 2.01 14.50
C ASN A 77 9.42 2.05 12.97
N PRO A 78 8.59 2.79 12.20
CA PRO A 78 8.74 2.91 10.75
C PRO A 78 10.08 3.50 10.29
N SER A 79 10.79 4.20 11.18
CA SER A 79 12.15 4.71 10.91
C SER A 79 13.25 3.67 11.11
N ASP A 80 12.95 2.47 11.62
CA ASP A 80 13.92 1.38 11.68
C ASP A 80 14.33 1.00 10.25
N PRO A 81 15.64 0.90 9.94
CA PRO A 81 16.10 0.61 8.58
C PRO A 81 15.53 -0.67 7.98
N LEU A 82 15.29 -1.72 8.78
CA LEU A 82 14.75 -2.99 8.29
C LEU A 82 13.25 -2.89 8.02
N VAL A 83 12.50 -2.21 8.90
CA VAL A 83 11.06 -1.94 8.70
C VAL A 83 10.88 -1.08 7.45
N LYS A 84 11.67 -0.01 7.31
CA LYS A 84 11.64 0.86 6.14
C LYS A 84 11.98 0.11 4.85
N ALA A 85 12.98 -0.77 4.88
CA ALA A 85 13.37 -1.56 3.71
C ALA A 85 12.24 -2.51 3.27
N GLN A 86 11.57 -3.16 4.23
CA GLN A 86 10.38 -3.97 3.94
C GLN A 86 9.23 -3.15 3.38
N GLN A 87 8.91 -2.01 4.00
CA GLN A 87 7.85 -1.11 3.52
C GLN A 87 8.12 -0.66 2.09
N SER A 88 9.33 -0.20 1.80
CA SER A 88 9.72 0.21 0.44
C SER A 88 9.63 -0.95 -0.56
N PHE A 89 10.05 -2.16 -0.18
CA PHE A 89 9.91 -3.35 -1.02
C PHE A 89 8.43 -3.68 -1.28
N PHE A 90 7.60 -3.64 -0.23
CA PHE A 90 6.18 -3.92 -0.29
C PHE A 90 5.44 -2.92 -1.19
N GLU A 91 5.72 -1.62 -1.02
CA GLU A 91 5.20 -0.54 -1.86
C GLU A 91 5.63 -0.68 -3.33
N ASN A 92 6.82 -1.21 -3.59
CA ASN A 92 7.38 -1.43 -4.92
C ASN A 92 7.00 -2.77 -5.57
N LEU A 93 6.26 -3.65 -4.87
CA LEU A 93 5.75 -4.89 -5.48
C LEU A 93 4.96 -4.55 -6.75
N GLN A 94 4.97 -5.42 -7.74
CA GLN A 94 4.15 -5.26 -8.95
C GLN A 94 3.09 -6.34 -9.02
N ASP A 95 2.99 -7.20 -8.02
CA ASP A 95 2.06 -8.30 -7.94
C ASP A 95 1.54 -8.36 -6.49
N ASP A 96 0.62 -9.27 -6.19
CA ASP A 96 -0.11 -9.30 -4.94
C ASP A 96 0.86 -9.42 -3.74
N GLY A 97 0.76 -8.44 -2.85
CA GLY A 97 1.55 -8.30 -1.65
C GLY A 97 0.71 -8.55 -0.41
N TYR A 98 1.22 -9.34 0.52
CA TYR A 98 0.63 -9.50 1.84
C TYR A 98 1.61 -9.12 2.94
N GLU A 99 1.15 -8.36 3.92
CA GLU A 99 1.90 -8.13 5.16
C GLU A 99 1.06 -8.57 6.36
N LEU A 100 1.59 -9.55 7.09
CA LEU A 100 0.95 -10.11 8.26
C LEU A 100 1.81 -9.86 9.48
N THR A 101 1.19 -9.48 10.58
CA THR A 101 1.85 -9.41 11.88
C THR A 101 1.13 -10.29 12.88
N ILE A 102 1.84 -11.23 13.50
CA ILE A 102 1.26 -12.15 14.49
C ILE A 102 1.50 -11.60 15.90
N ARG A 103 0.45 -11.09 16.55
CA ARG A 103 0.49 -10.59 17.93
C ARG A 103 0.92 -11.68 18.92
N GLY A 104 1.69 -11.29 19.93
CA GLY A 104 2.29 -12.17 20.92
C GLY A 104 3.42 -13.03 20.37
N SER A 105 3.81 -12.91 19.11
CA SER A 105 4.92 -13.67 18.55
C SER A 105 6.26 -12.93 18.65
N ASN A 106 7.33 -13.69 18.54
CA ASN A 106 8.72 -13.25 18.40
C ASN A 106 9.38 -14.01 17.24
N HIS A 107 10.61 -13.65 16.93
CA HIS A 107 11.37 -14.23 15.82
C HIS A 107 11.43 -15.77 15.83
N SER A 108 11.63 -16.38 17.00
CA SER A 108 11.78 -17.84 17.07
C SER A 108 10.47 -18.59 16.83
N ASN A 109 9.29 -17.94 16.93
CA ASN A 109 7.99 -18.58 16.65
C ASN A 109 7.85 -19.06 15.21
N PHE A 110 8.66 -18.55 14.29
CA PHE A 110 8.72 -18.96 12.88
C PHE A 110 9.61 -20.19 12.65
N SER A 111 9.94 -20.91 13.72
CA SER A 111 10.70 -22.16 13.72
C SER A 111 10.08 -23.19 14.67
N ASP A 112 10.52 -24.44 14.59
CA ASP A 112 10.10 -25.48 15.53
C ASP A 112 10.69 -25.32 16.94
N LEU A 113 11.64 -24.40 17.15
CA LEU A 113 12.36 -24.27 18.43
C LEU A 113 11.42 -24.11 19.63
N PRO A 114 10.38 -23.25 19.61
CA PRO A 114 9.49 -23.09 20.76
C PRO A 114 8.60 -24.32 21.02
N LEU A 115 8.46 -25.23 20.05
CA LEU A 115 7.72 -26.49 20.22
C LEU A 115 8.54 -27.59 20.89
N VAL A 116 9.87 -27.57 20.71
CA VAL A 116 10.78 -28.61 21.21
C VAL A 116 11.74 -28.12 22.30
N LEU A 117 11.67 -26.83 22.65
CA LEU A 117 12.60 -26.20 23.58
C LEU A 117 12.73 -26.98 24.89
N LYS A 118 11.58 -27.37 25.44
CA LYS A 118 11.52 -28.08 26.72
C LYS A 118 12.15 -29.46 26.62
N GLU A 119 11.88 -30.21 25.56
CA GLU A 119 12.49 -31.51 25.31
C GLU A 119 14.02 -31.40 25.15
N LEU A 120 14.50 -30.34 24.49
CA LEU A 120 15.93 -30.07 24.34
C LEU A 120 16.60 -29.67 25.66
N GLN A 121 15.90 -28.91 26.52
CA GLN A 121 16.36 -28.57 27.87
C GLN A 121 16.38 -29.80 28.79
N ASP A 122 15.31 -30.60 28.78
CA ASP A 122 15.19 -31.84 29.56
C ASP A 122 16.26 -32.86 29.15
N ALA A 123 16.65 -32.88 27.87
CA ALA A 123 17.76 -33.68 27.34
C ALA A 123 19.15 -33.10 27.64
N GLY A 124 19.25 -31.89 28.21
CA GLY A 124 20.51 -31.20 28.48
C GLY A 124 21.26 -30.73 27.22
N LEU A 125 20.58 -30.64 26.08
CA LEU A 125 21.16 -30.23 24.79
C LEU A 125 21.17 -28.71 24.63
N LEU A 126 20.30 -28.00 25.35
CA LEU A 126 20.25 -26.54 25.42
C LEU A 126 20.20 -26.09 26.88
N SER A 127 21.00 -25.08 27.22
CA SER A 127 21.04 -24.47 28.55
C SER A 127 21.09 -22.96 28.44
N GLY A 128 20.21 -22.25 29.16
CA GLY A 128 20.25 -20.78 29.27
C GLY A 128 19.13 -20.05 28.52
N GLU A 129 18.53 -20.66 27.51
CA GLU A 129 17.26 -20.17 26.94
C GLU A 129 16.13 -20.52 27.91
N SER A 130 15.26 -19.56 28.23
CA SER A 130 14.00 -19.77 28.95
C SER A 130 12.83 -19.55 27.99
N GLU A 131 11.67 -20.13 28.26
CA GLU A 131 10.45 -19.80 27.48
C GLU A 131 10.22 -18.28 27.39
N ASN A 132 10.62 -17.55 28.45
CA ASN A 132 10.56 -16.09 28.53
C ASN A 132 11.67 -15.36 27.75
N SER A 133 12.82 -15.98 27.44
CA SER A 133 13.86 -15.34 26.60
C SER A 133 13.55 -15.46 25.12
N ILE A 134 12.70 -16.43 24.77
CA ILE A 134 12.10 -16.52 23.45
C ILE A 134 10.98 -15.47 23.35
N ALA A 135 10.13 -15.35 24.36
CA ALA A 135 9.05 -14.37 24.42
C ALA A 135 9.52 -12.96 24.84
N ASP A 136 9.95 -12.13 23.89
CA ASP A 136 10.28 -10.71 24.14
C ASP A 136 9.03 -9.80 24.28
N ASN A 137 7.88 -10.37 24.63
CA ASN A 137 6.62 -9.64 24.74
C ASN A 137 5.86 -9.98 26.03
N SER A 138 5.00 -9.06 26.44
CA SER A 138 4.27 -9.15 27.71
C SER A 138 3.16 -10.20 27.74
N ASN A 139 2.78 -10.75 26.58
CA ASN A 139 1.70 -11.72 26.42
C ASN A 139 2.00 -12.69 25.26
N PRO A 140 2.88 -13.68 25.45
CA PRO A 140 3.33 -14.53 24.37
C PRO A 140 2.24 -15.43 23.83
N ILE A 141 2.20 -15.54 22.51
CA ILE A 141 1.35 -16.48 21.81
C ILE A 141 1.78 -17.92 22.14
N ASN A 142 0.81 -18.82 22.25
CA ASN A 142 1.11 -20.23 22.40
C ASN A 142 1.89 -20.75 21.16
N PRO A 143 3.03 -21.45 21.32
CA PRO A 143 3.83 -21.95 20.20
C PRO A 143 3.06 -22.78 19.17
N LYS A 144 2.13 -23.64 19.62
CA LYS A 144 1.29 -24.45 18.71
C LYS A 144 0.31 -23.58 17.94
N ARG A 145 -0.18 -22.51 18.56
CA ARG A 145 -1.07 -21.54 17.93
C ARG A 145 -0.35 -20.72 16.87
N ALA A 146 0.86 -20.22 17.16
CA ALA A 146 1.69 -19.54 16.17
C ALA A 146 2.00 -20.47 14.97
N THR A 147 2.39 -21.72 15.25
CA THR A 147 2.66 -22.72 14.20
C THR A 147 1.42 -22.97 13.33
N GLN A 148 0.23 -23.04 13.94
CA GLN A 148 -1.01 -23.19 13.21
C GLN A 148 -1.27 -21.99 12.29
N ILE A 149 -1.14 -20.77 12.79
CA ILE A 149 -1.31 -19.54 11.99
C ILE A 149 -0.34 -19.55 10.80
N ILE A 150 0.96 -19.74 11.06
CA ILE A 150 2.00 -19.74 10.03
C ILE A 150 1.70 -20.77 8.95
N ASN A 151 1.32 -22.00 9.34
CA ASN A 151 1.01 -23.05 8.39
C ASN A 151 -0.25 -22.74 7.57
N ASP A 152 -1.32 -22.27 8.21
CA ASP A 152 -2.58 -21.99 7.52
C ASP A 152 -2.41 -20.88 6.48
N TYR A 153 -1.70 -19.80 6.82
CA TYR A 153 -1.41 -18.72 5.86
C TYR A 153 -0.41 -19.15 4.77
N THR A 154 0.60 -19.96 5.12
CA THR A 154 1.54 -20.51 4.13
C THR A 154 0.82 -21.36 3.09
N VAL A 155 -0.07 -22.26 3.56
CA VAL A 155 -0.86 -23.13 2.68
C VAL A 155 -1.84 -22.30 1.86
N ALA A 156 -2.58 -21.39 2.48
CA ALA A 156 -3.52 -20.52 1.78
C ALA A 156 -2.84 -19.72 0.65
N PHE A 157 -1.67 -19.14 0.92
CA PHE A 157 -0.90 -18.37 -0.05
C PHE A 157 -0.48 -19.22 -1.25
N PHE A 158 0.14 -20.37 -1.02
CA PHE A 158 0.57 -21.24 -2.12
C PHE A 158 -0.61 -21.92 -2.83
N ASP A 159 -1.72 -22.19 -2.15
CA ASP A 159 -2.93 -22.67 -2.79
C ASP A 159 -3.50 -21.64 -3.77
N GLN A 160 -3.53 -20.36 -3.39
CA GLN A 160 -3.94 -19.27 -4.29
C GLN A 160 -3.04 -19.18 -5.52
N TYR A 161 -1.73 -19.04 -5.33
CA TYR A 161 -0.82 -18.67 -6.43
C TYR A 161 -0.22 -19.84 -7.20
N LEU A 162 -0.21 -21.05 -6.64
CA LEU A 162 0.30 -22.25 -7.32
C LEU A 162 -0.82 -23.19 -7.75
N ASN A 163 -1.90 -23.27 -6.96
CA ASN A 163 -2.99 -24.22 -7.22
C ASN A 163 -4.28 -23.56 -7.76
N ASN A 164 -4.31 -22.23 -7.91
CA ASN A 164 -5.49 -21.46 -8.31
C ASN A 164 -6.70 -21.76 -7.40
N GLN A 165 -6.45 -21.83 -6.10
CA GLN A 165 -7.46 -22.07 -5.07
C GLN A 165 -7.52 -20.86 -4.15
N GLU A 166 -8.53 -20.01 -4.36
CA GLU A 166 -8.79 -18.87 -3.49
C GLU A 166 -9.00 -19.32 -2.04
N SER A 167 -8.47 -18.52 -1.11
CA SER A 167 -8.63 -18.75 0.31
C SER A 167 -9.17 -17.51 1.00
N PRO A 168 -10.33 -17.59 1.68
CA PRO A 168 -10.85 -16.49 2.48
C PRO A 168 -9.86 -16.02 3.55
N LEU A 169 -8.88 -16.85 3.92
CA LEU A 169 -7.86 -16.46 4.89
C LEU A 169 -6.97 -15.29 4.40
N LEU A 170 -6.87 -15.09 3.08
CA LEU A 170 -6.07 -14.01 2.47
C LEU A 170 -6.86 -12.72 2.26
N GLU A 171 -8.11 -12.66 2.71
CA GLU A 171 -8.89 -11.43 2.76
C GLU A 171 -8.78 -10.82 4.16
N ALA A 172 -8.42 -9.53 4.23
CA ALA A 172 -8.15 -8.83 5.49
C ALA A 172 -9.28 -8.93 6.54
N SER A 173 -10.53 -8.97 6.10
CA SER A 173 -11.73 -9.03 6.96
C SER A 173 -12.15 -10.45 7.37
N SER A 174 -11.56 -11.48 6.77
CA SER A 174 -12.03 -12.87 6.87
C SER A 174 -11.12 -13.76 7.75
N SER A 175 -10.02 -13.24 8.27
CA SER A 175 -9.12 -13.97 9.19
C SER A 175 -9.86 -14.43 10.46
N PRO A 176 -9.91 -15.74 10.77
CA PRO A 176 -10.45 -16.25 12.04
C PRO A 176 -9.43 -16.10 13.19
N TYR A 177 -8.26 -15.52 12.93
CA TYR A 177 -7.16 -15.37 13.87
C TYR A 177 -7.13 -13.96 14.45
N PRO A 178 -7.64 -13.73 15.68
CA PRO A 178 -7.57 -12.41 16.32
C PRO A 178 -6.14 -11.92 16.57
N GLU A 179 -5.17 -12.85 16.55
CA GLU A 179 -3.75 -12.54 16.69
C GLU A 179 -3.16 -11.88 15.44
N VAL A 180 -3.80 -11.99 14.27
CA VAL A 180 -3.25 -11.48 13.02
C VAL A 180 -3.70 -10.04 12.76
N ILE A 181 -2.72 -9.16 12.54
CA ILE A 181 -2.90 -7.88 11.86
C ILE A 181 -2.52 -8.12 10.41
N PHE A 182 -3.34 -7.63 9.48
CA PHE A 182 -3.25 -7.98 8.08
C PHE A 182 -3.35 -6.72 7.23
N ASP A 183 -2.38 -6.56 6.35
CA ASP A 183 -2.40 -5.59 5.26
C ASP A 183 -2.26 -6.33 3.93
N PHE A 184 -3.01 -5.89 2.94
CA PHE A 184 -3.03 -6.48 1.61
C PHE A 184 -2.86 -5.39 0.57
N ARG A 185 -1.87 -5.60 -0.28
CA ARG A 185 -1.62 -4.81 -1.46
C ARG A 185 -1.98 -5.65 -2.68
N GLU A 186 -3.03 -5.26 -3.37
CA GLU A 186 -3.30 -5.84 -4.69
C GLU A 186 -2.15 -5.49 -5.64
N GLY A 187 -1.69 -6.49 -6.39
CA GLY A 187 -0.59 -6.36 -7.31
C GLY A 187 -0.91 -5.56 -8.56
N ASP A 188 0.06 -4.78 -9.02
CA ASP A 188 -0.04 -4.05 -10.29
C ASP A 188 -0.14 -4.98 -11.54
N ASN A 189 0.14 -6.30 -11.42
CA ASN A 189 0.27 -7.29 -12.51
C ASN A 189 -0.42 -8.66 -12.28
N VAL A 190 -1.59 -8.74 -11.63
CA VAL A 190 -2.48 -9.91 -11.81
C VAL A 190 -3.84 -9.50 -12.36
N SER A 191 -3.93 -9.50 -13.70
CA SER A 191 -5.18 -9.72 -14.45
C SER A 191 -6.40 -8.82 -14.19
N SER A 192 -6.29 -7.72 -13.45
CA SER A 192 -7.05 -6.53 -13.79
C SER A 192 -6.02 -5.49 -14.24
N ASN A 193 -5.88 -5.35 -15.56
CA ASN A 193 -5.82 -3.97 -16.05
C ASN A 193 -7.06 -3.35 -15.40
N PRO A 194 -6.97 -2.46 -14.39
CA PRO A 194 -8.15 -2.04 -13.64
C PRO A 194 -9.16 -1.65 -14.69
N GLU A 195 -10.28 -2.40 -14.78
CA GLU A 195 -11.17 -2.28 -15.94
C GLU A 195 -11.52 -0.80 -16.03
N PRO A 196 -11.02 -0.09 -17.07
CA PRO A 196 -11.09 1.34 -16.98
C PRO A 196 -12.56 1.72 -17.01
N ILE A 197 -12.94 2.56 -16.06
CA ILE A 197 -14.29 3.09 -16.02
C ILE A 197 -14.36 4.14 -17.11
N PHE A 198 -15.08 3.82 -18.18
CA PHE A 198 -15.32 4.75 -19.27
C PHE A 198 -16.68 5.40 -19.10
N GLY A 199 -16.71 6.73 -19.08
CA GLY A 199 -17.92 7.48 -19.37
C GLY A 199 -18.17 7.54 -20.88
N THR A 200 -18.86 8.59 -21.32
CA THR A 200 -19.41 8.73 -22.65
C THR A 200 -18.94 10.04 -23.29
N VAL A 201 -19.66 10.50 -24.31
CA VAL A 201 -19.41 11.79 -24.97
C VAL A 201 -20.38 12.88 -24.50
N GLY A 202 -21.20 12.58 -23.50
CA GLY A 202 -22.08 13.54 -22.85
C GLY A 202 -22.01 13.36 -21.35
N LYS A 203 -22.73 14.21 -20.62
CA LYS A 203 -22.72 14.25 -19.16
C LYS A 203 -22.99 12.88 -18.50
N ASP A 204 -22.06 12.47 -17.66
CA ASP A 204 -22.09 11.23 -16.87
C ASP A 204 -22.07 11.51 -15.35
N VAL A 205 -22.50 10.48 -14.60
CA VAL A 205 -22.32 10.40 -13.14
C VAL A 205 -21.61 9.08 -12.87
N ILE A 206 -20.38 9.17 -12.39
CA ILE A 206 -19.47 8.05 -12.20
C ILE A 206 -19.20 7.89 -10.71
N GLU A 207 -19.62 6.76 -10.15
CA GLU A 207 -19.28 6.35 -8.78
C GLU A 207 -18.10 5.37 -8.85
N VAL A 208 -16.99 5.73 -8.22
CA VAL A 208 -15.75 4.97 -8.23
C VAL A 208 -15.68 4.16 -6.93
N GLU A 209 -15.96 2.87 -7.04
CA GLU A 209 -15.95 1.94 -5.91
C GLU A 209 -14.62 1.17 -5.81
N GLY A 210 -14.13 0.99 -4.58
CA GLY A 210 -12.88 0.27 -4.29
C GLY A 210 -11.63 1.10 -4.58
N ASN A 211 -10.46 0.46 -4.57
CA ASN A 211 -9.17 1.16 -4.70
C ASN A 211 -8.56 0.93 -6.11
N ASN A 212 -7.47 1.63 -6.45
CA ASN A 212 -6.65 1.41 -7.65
C ASN A 212 -7.41 1.48 -9.01
N LYS A 213 -8.46 2.31 -9.12
CA LYS A 213 -9.22 2.46 -10.38
C LYS A 213 -8.58 3.42 -11.37
N ILE A 214 -8.74 3.11 -12.66
CA ILE A 214 -8.48 4.03 -13.77
C ILE A 214 -9.83 4.50 -14.33
N VAL A 215 -10.03 5.81 -14.40
CA VAL A 215 -11.29 6.42 -14.87
C VAL A 215 -11.01 7.33 -16.05
N PHE A 216 -11.83 7.24 -17.09
CA PHE A 216 -11.87 8.12 -18.25
C PHE A 216 -13.32 8.60 -18.43
N ALA A 217 -13.67 9.78 -17.91
CA ALA A 217 -15.07 10.24 -17.95
C ALA A 217 -15.49 10.68 -19.37
N GLY A 218 -14.59 11.34 -20.10
CA GLY A 218 -14.70 11.47 -21.56
C GLY A 218 -15.03 12.89 -21.98
N LYS A 219 -16.22 13.14 -22.53
CA LYS A 219 -16.67 14.51 -22.83
C LYS A 219 -17.98 14.78 -22.11
N GLY A 220 -18.20 16.03 -21.72
CA GLY A 220 -19.41 16.47 -21.04
C GLY A 220 -19.06 17.05 -19.69
N ASP A 221 -20.04 17.65 -19.02
CA ASP A 221 -19.84 18.17 -17.66
C ASP A 221 -20.14 17.05 -16.66
N ASP A 222 -19.15 16.25 -16.30
CA ASP A 222 -19.30 15.00 -15.56
C ASP A 222 -19.26 15.22 -14.03
N LEU A 223 -19.87 14.28 -13.30
CA LEU A 223 -19.74 14.17 -11.85
C LEU A 223 -19.05 12.86 -11.51
N ILE A 224 -17.86 12.94 -10.92
CA ILE A 224 -17.05 11.78 -10.54
C ILE A 224 -16.96 11.75 -9.02
N ASP A 225 -17.55 10.74 -8.39
CA ASP A 225 -17.43 10.50 -6.96
C ASP A 225 -16.43 9.37 -6.70
N ALA A 226 -15.23 9.76 -6.27
CA ALA A 226 -14.14 8.88 -5.86
C ALA A 226 -13.82 9.07 -4.36
N SER A 227 -14.84 9.33 -3.55
CA SER A 227 -14.69 9.53 -2.10
C SER A 227 -14.87 8.27 -1.25
N GLN A 228 -15.33 7.17 -1.86
CA GLN A 228 -15.83 5.99 -1.15
C GLN A 228 -14.78 4.88 -0.92
N GLY A 229 -13.50 5.12 -1.22
CA GLY A 229 -12.44 4.13 -1.02
C GLY A 229 -11.68 4.31 0.31
N ASN A 230 -10.97 3.25 0.72
CA ASN A 230 -10.11 3.26 1.90
C ASN A 230 -8.67 3.00 1.43
N GLY A 231 -7.88 4.07 1.24
CA GLY A 231 -6.48 3.99 0.76
C GLY A 231 -6.39 4.09 -0.78
N ASP A 232 -6.69 5.27 -1.32
CA ASP A 232 -7.15 5.40 -2.70
C ASP A 232 -6.04 5.80 -3.67
N ASN A 233 -5.44 4.86 -4.41
CA ASN A 233 -4.48 5.18 -5.48
C ASN A 233 -5.17 5.22 -6.86
N HIS A 234 -6.20 6.06 -7.02
CA HIS A 234 -6.89 6.21 -8.31
C HIS A 234 -6.08 7.00 -9.32
N ARG A 235 -6.37 6.74 -10.61
CA ARG A 235 -5.93 7.57 -11.72
C ARG A 235 -7.14 8.01 -12.54
N ILE A 236 -7.51 9.28 -12.40
CA ILE A 236 -8.75 9.82 -12.97
C ILE A 236 -8.43 10.85 -14.05
N TYR A 237 -9.06 10.67 -15.21
CA TYR A 237 -9.05 11.59 -16.34
C TYR A 237 -10.49 12.06 -16.57
N ALA A 238 -10.78 13.32 -16.23
CA ALA A 238 -12.13 13.87 -16.33
C ALA A 238 -12.48 14.13 -17.82
N GLY A 239 -11.63 14.87 -18.54
CA GLY A 239 -11.69 14.94 -20.00
C GLY A 239 -12.06 16.33 -20.51
N GLU A 240 -12.95 16.41 -21.49
CA GLU A 240 -13.42 17.70 -22.01
C GLU A 240 -14.75 18.07 -21.36
N GLY A 241 -14.88 19.26 -20.77
CA GLY A 241 -16.11 19.75 -20.16
C GLY A 241 -15.84 20.30 -18.76
N ASN A 242 -16.87 20.85 -18.12
CA ASN A 242 -16.71 21.42 -16.79
C ASN A 242 -17.06 20.37 -15.73
N ASP A 243 -16.06 19.63 -15.28
CA ASP A 243 -16.23 18.45 -14.45
C ASP A 243 -16.28 18.77 -12.96
N THR A 244 -16.85 17.85 -12.20
CA THR A 244 -16.90 17.94 -10.73
C THR A 244 -16.45 16.63 -10.13
N LEU A 245 -15.38 16.69 -9.35
CA LEU A 245 -14.74 15.54 -8.76
C LEU A 245 -14.81 15.65 -7.23
N ILE A 246 -15.34 14.61 -6.59
CA ILE A 246 -15.33 14.45 -5.14
C ILE A 246 -14.28 13.37 -4.82
N MET A 247 -13.31 13.71 -4.00
CA MET A 247 -12.07 12.94 -3.87
C MET A 247 -11.80 12.53 -2.42
N GLY A 248 -11.31 11.30 -2.27
CA GLY A 248 -10.69 10.77 -1.05
C GLY A 248 -9.20 11.09 -0.98
N ALA A 249 -8.37 10.07 -0.75
CA ALA A 249 -6.92 10.18 -0.56
C ALA A 249 -6.12 9.69 -1.78
N ASP A 250 -4.78 9.82 -1.73
CA ASP A 250 -3.74 9.10 -2.49
C ASP A 250 -3.86 9.04 -4.03
N SER A 251 -4.72 9.87 -4.63
CA SER A 251 -5.11 9.74 -6.03
C SER A 251 -4.38 10.73 -6.95
N ARG A 252 -4.23 10.34 -8.23
CA ARG A 252 -3.72 11.21 -9.31
C ARG A 252 -4.86 11.60 -10.23
N VAL A 253 -5.14 12.89 -10.31
CA VAL A 253 -6.34 13.40 -10.97
C VAL A 253 -5.98 14.48 -11.98
N PHE A 254 -6.60 14.38 -13.16
CA PHE A 254 -6.41 15.29 -14.29
C PHE A 254 -7.79 15.77 -14.76
N GLY A 255 -8.08 17.07 -14.62
CA GLY A 255 -9.29 17.70 -15.15
C GLY A 255 -9.29 17.73 -16.68
N GLN A 256 -8.20 18.24 -17.24
CA GLN A 256 -7.91 18.37 -18.67
C GLN A 256 -8.48 19.64 -19.30
N GLU A 257 -9.56 19.60 -20.10
CA GLU A 257 -10.09 20.82 -20.76
C GLU A 257 -11.42 21.23 -20.14
N GLY A 258 -11.52 22.43 -19.59
CA GLY A 258 -12.75 22.97 -19.03
C GLY A 258 -12.53 23.67 -17.70
N ASP A 259 -13.59 24.25 -17.14
CA ASP A 259 -13.53 24.86 -15.80
C ASP A 259 -13.93 23.81 -14.75
N ASP A 260 -12.94 23.09 -14.21
CA ASP A 260 -13.15 21.92 -13.35
C ASP A 260 -13.21 22.27 -11.87
N ARG A 261 -13.83 21.37 -11.09
CA ARG A 261 -13.94 21.54 -9.63
C ARG A 261 -13.56 20.26 -8.90
N PHE A 262 -12.51 20.35 -8.10
CA PHE A 262 -11.98 19.25 -7.29
C PHE A 262 -12.31 19.48 -5.81
N PHE A 263 -13.03 18.56 -5.19
CA PHE A 263 -13.41 18.61 -3.77
C PHE A 263 -12.71 17.50 -3.00
N VAL A 264 -11.68 17.86 -2.22
CA VAL A 264 -11.01 16.93 -1.31
C VAL A 264 -11.79 16.90 0.00
N THR A 265 -12.54 15.83 0.24
CA THR A 265 -13.49 15.75 1.38
C THR A 265 -12.92 15.02 2.59
N SER A 266 -11.88 14.21 2.42
CA SER A 266 -11.22 13.43 3.48
C SER A 266 -9.85 12.93 3.01
N GLY A 267 -9.00 12.48 3.93
CA GLY A 267 -7.70 11.92 3.57
C GLY A 267 -6.70 13.00 3.13
N GLY A 268 -5.90 12.74 2.10
CA GLY A 268 -4.84 13.64 1.65
C GLY A 268 -3.97 13.00 0.57
N ASP A 269 -2.75 13.53 0.36
CA ASP A 269 -1.74 12.98 -0.57
C ASP A 269 -2.19 12.86 -2.05
N ASN A 270 -3.25 13.57 -2.43
CA ASN A 270 -3.66 13.64 -3.82
C ASN A 270 -2.68 14.48 -4.65
N ILE A 271 -2.50 14.12 -5.92
CA ILE A 271 -1.83 14.94 -6.93
C ILE A 271 -2.87 15.35 -7.97
N ILE A 272 -3.17 16.64 -8.02
CA ILE A 272 -4.27 17.19 -8.83
C ILE A 272 -3.70 18.14 -9.87
N SER A 273 -4.10 17.94 -11.13
CA SER A 273 -3.85 18.82 -12.26
C SER A 273 -5.19 19.28 -12.81
N GLY A 274 -5.43 20.59 -12.82
CA GLY A 274 -6.66 21.15 -13.37
C GLY A 274 -6.67 21.05 -14.89
N GLY A 275 -5.56 21.47 -15.51
CA GLY A 275 -5.42 21.50 -16.96
C GLY A 275 -5.65 22.90 -17.51
N ALA A 276 -6.55 23.02 -18.48
CA ALA A 276 -6.84 24.27 -19.17
C ALA A 276 -8.26 24.74 -18.86
N GLY A 277 -8.39 25.97 -18.37
CA GLY A 277 -9.66 26.55 -17.94
C GLY A 277 -9.51 27.15 -16.55
N ALA A 278 -10.58 27.76 -16.05
CA ALA A 278 -10.59 28.38 -14.73
C ALA A 278 -10.99 27.37 -13.65
N ASP A 279 -9.99 26.67 -13.13
CA ASP A 279 -10.18 25.52 -12.24
C ASP A 279 -10.34 25.91 -10.77
N GLN A 280 -11.02 25.07 -10.01
CA GLN A 280 -11.22 25.24 -8.57
C GLN A 280 -10.75 24.03 -7.78
N PHE A 281 -9.76 24.25 -6.91
CA PHE A 281 -9.19 23.23 -6.04
C PHE A 281 -9.68 23.45 -4.61
N TRP A 282 -10.76 22.77 -4.22
CA TRP A 282 -11.30 22.80 -2.86
C TRP A 282 -10.52 21.83 -1.97
N ILE A 283 -9.39 22.29 -1.46
CA ILE A 283 -8.35 21.51 -0.75
C ILE A 283 -8.72 21.14 0.70
N ALA A 284 -9.80 21.70 1.23
CA ALA A 284 -10.35 21.35 2.53
C ALA A 284 -11.85 21.65 2.57
N VAL A 285 -12.65 20.62 2.83
CA VAL A 285 -14.11 20.69 2.88
C VAL A 285 -14.61 20.05 4.17
N ALA A 286 -15.21 20.86 5.05
CA ALA A 286 -15.70 20.52 6.39
C ALA A 286 -14.63 20.04 7.41
N GLN A 287 -13.53 19.46 6.95
CA GLN A 287 -12.37 19.05 7.74
C GLN A 287 -11.06 19.37 6.99
N THR A 288 -9.96 19.45 7.74
CA THR A 288 -8.62 19.52 7.14
C THR A 288 -8.18 18.14 6.66
N PRO A 289 -7.35 18.05 5.63
CA PRO A 289 -6.80 16.76 5.19
C PRO A 289 -5.85 16.17 6.25
N ASP A 290 -5.74 14.84 6.25
CA ASP A 290 -4.82 14.07 7.11
C ASP A 290 -3.37 14.22 6.64
N THR A 291 -3.19 14.31 5.32
CA THR A 291 -1.90 14.51 4.65
C THR A 291 -2.01 15.57 3.55
N THR A 292 -0.91 16.21 3.20
CA THR A 292 -0.93 17.40 2.35
C THR A 292 -1.14 17.06 0.87
N ASN A 293 -2.15 17.68 0.24
CA ASN A 293 -2.37 17.51 -1.21
C ASN A 293 -1.37 18.31 -2.05
N ALA A 294 -1.10 17.88 -3.28
CA ALA A 294 -0.27 18.58 -4.24
C ALA A 294 -1.10 19.05 -5.45
N ILE A 295 -1.04 20.35 -5.75
CA ILE A 295 -1.62 20.93 -6.95
C ILE A 295 -0.50 21.18 -7.95
N ALA A 296 -0.56 20.54 -9.11
CA ALA A 296 0.56 20.38 -10.03
C ALA A 296 0.73 21.57 -11.00
N ASP A 297 -0.35 22.25 -11.38
CA ASP A 297 -0.39 23.19 -12.51
C ASP A 297 -1.22 24.45 -12.27
N PHE A 298 -1.43 24.83 -11.00
CA PHE A 298 -2.20 26.03 -10.63
C PHE A 298 -1.79 27.28 -11.42
N THR A 299 -2.73 27.91 -12.11
CA THR A 299 -2.53 29.11 -12.92
C THR A 299 -3.02 30.35 -12.18
N ASN A 300 -2.06 31.16 -11.72
CA ASN A 300 -2.37 32.39 -10.98
C ASN A 300 -3.17 33.39 -11.84
N GLY A 301 -4.31 33.85 -11.30
CA GLY A 301 -5.22 34.79 -11.95
C GLY A 301 -6.28 34.13 -12.84
N GLU A 302 -6.25 32.80 -12.95
CA GLU A 302 -7.24 31.98 -13.64
C GLU A 302 -7.91 31.01 -12.64
N ASP A 303 -7.09 30.25 -11.92
CA ASP A 303 -7.55 29.23 -10.97
C ASP A 303 -7.77 29.77 -9.55
N ILE A 304 -8.56 29.04 -8.77
CA ILE A 304 -8.93 29.36 -7.40
C ILE A 304 -8.69 28.19 -6.45
N ILE A 305 -8.14 28.49 -5.27
CA ILE A 305 -8.06 27.57 -4.13
C ILE A 305 -9.27 27.77 -3.22
N GLY A 306 -10.08 26.72 -3.06
CA GLY A 306 -11.27 26.73 -2.23
C GLY A 306 -11.05 26.12 -0.84
N ILE A 307 -11.64 26.75 0.18
CA ILE A 307 -11.75 26.17 1.53
C ILE A 307 -13.20 26.35 2.00
N ALA A 308 -13.86 25.26 2.37
CA ALA A 308 -15.27 25.30 2.75
C ALA A 308 -15.52 24.65 4.12
N GLY A 309 -16.39 25.26 4.92
CA GLY A 309 -16.93 24.63 6.14
C GLY A 309 -15.99 24.60 7.35
N LEU A 310 -14.79 25.19 7.27
CA LEU A 310 -13.86 25.30 8.40
C LEU A 310 -14.09 26.56 9.26
N GLY A 311 -14.87 27.52 8.77
CA GLY A 311 -15.10 28.80 9.45
C GLY A 311 -13.85 29.69 9.53
N ILE A 312 -12.95 29.55 8.56
CA ILE A 312 -11.70 30.33 8.43
C ILE A 312 -11.76 31.24 7.21
N GLY A 313 -10.96 32.31 7.22
CA GLY A 313 -10.74 33.21 6.08
C GLY A 313 -9.28 33.26 5.63
N PHE A 314 -9.00 34.12 4.64
CA PHE A 314 -7.64 34.28 4.08
C PHE A 314 -6.60 34.68 5.13
N GLU A 315 -7.02 35.48 6.12
CA GLU A 315 -6.18 35.92 7.24
C GLU A 315 -5.75 34.80 8.19
N ASP A 316 -6.42 33.65 8.16
CA ASP A 316 -6.09 32.47 8.96
C ASP A 316 -5.12 31.51 8.25
N LEU A 317 -4.75 31.84 7.01
CA LEU A 317 -3.81 31.03 6.23
C LEU A 317 -2.36 31.43 6.49
N THR A 318 -1.51 30.42 6.57
CA THR A 318 -0.05 30.56 6.52
C THR A 318 0.43 30.09 5.15
N ILE A 319 0.91 31.04 4.34
CA ILE A 319 1.43 30.77 2.99
C ILE A 319 2.95 30.89 3.04
N THR A 320 3.65 29.79 2.79
CA THR A 320 5.11 29.68 2.97
C THR A 320 5.80 29.15 1.72
N GLN A 321 6.87 29.82 1.27
CA GLN A 321 7.71 29.31 0.19
C GLN A 321 8.51 28.08 0.64
N GLN A 322 8.48 27.02 -0.15
CA GLN A 322 9.29 25.80 0.02
C GLN A 322 10.00 25.44 -1.28
N GLY A 323 11.27 25.84 -1.41
CA GLY A 323 12.01 25.65 -2.67
C GLY A 323 11.29 26.36 -3.83
N ASN A 324 10.90 25.62 -4.86
CA ASN A 324 10.13 26.14 -6.00
C ASN A 324 8.60 26.08 -5.80
N ASN A 325 8.13 25.61 -4.65
CA ASN A 325 6.71 25.37 -4.38
C ASN A 325 6.21 26.31 -3.28
N THR A 326 4.89 26.42 -3.14
CA THR A 326 4.25 27.15 -2.05
C THR A 326 3.41 26.23 -1.20
N LEU A 327 3.65 26.21 0.11
CA LEU A 327 2.82 25.52 1.09
C LEU A 327 1.71 26.44 1.59
N ILE A 328 0.49 25.94 1.63
CA ILE A 328 -0.68 26.56 2.24
C ILE A 328 -1.04 25.73 3.48
N ALA A 329 -1.05 26.38 4.65
CA ALA A 329 -1.39 25.76 5.92
C ALA A 329 -2.39 26.61 6.70
N SER A 330 -3.14 26.01 7.63
CA SER A 330 -3.97 26.73 8.59
C SER A 330 -3.94 26.05 9.95
N ASN A 331 -3.88 26.84 11.03
CA ASN A 331 -3.84 26.35 12.42
C ASN A 331 -2.77 25.28 12.71
N GLY A 332 -1.66 25.28 11.97
CA GLY A 332 -0.57 24.31 12.12
C GLY A 332 -0.78 22.99 11.35
N THR A 333 -1.82 22.89 10.53
CA THR A 333 -2.06 21.78 9.61
C THR A 333 -1.77 22.22 8.17
N ASP A 334 -0.99 21.41 7.46
CA ASP A 334 -0.65 21.62 6.06
C ASP A 334 -1.81 21.16 5.17
N LEU A 335 -2.35 22.06 4.34
CA LEU A 335 -3.55 21.79 3.53
C LEU A 335 -3.18 21.37 2.10
N ALA A 336 -2.32 22.14 1.44
CA ALA A 336 -1.87 21.86 0.09
C ALA A 336 -0.50 22.48 -0.24
N ILE A 337 0.20 21.88 -1.19
CA ILE A 337 1.40 22.40 -1.84
C ILE A 337 1.05 22.75 -3.29
N LEU A 338 1.27 24.01 -3.68
CA LEU A 338 1.22 24.44 -5.07
C LEU A 338 2.61 24.30 -5.70
N GLN A 339 2.72 23.45 -6.72
CA GLN A 339 3.99 23.19 -7.39
C GLN A 339 4.37 24.33 -8.34
N GLY A 340 5.62 24.77 -8.29
CA GLY A 340 6.13 25.81 -9.19
C GLY A 340 5.61 27.23 -8.92
N ILE A 341 4.80 27.44 -7.87
CA ILE A 341 4.23 28.74 -7.52
C ILE A 341 5.09 29.45 -6.49
N ASN A 342 5.32 30.75 -6.71
CA ASN A 342 5.94 31.64 -5.73
C ASN A 342 4.89 32.17 -4.76
N ALA A 343 5.15 32.05 -3.46
CA ALA A 343 4.23 32.41 -2.40
C ALA A 343 3.83 33.90 -2.44
N ASN A 344 4.72 34.77 -2.93
CA ASN A 344 4.45 36.21 -3.01
C ASN A 344 3.53 36.59 -4.18
N ASP A 345 3.29 35.66 -5.11
CA ASP A 345 2.39 35.88 -6.23
C ASP A 345 0.94 35.58 -5.85
N LEU A 346 0.70 34.98 -4.68
CA LEU A 346 -0.63 34.67 -4.16
C LEU A 346 -1.19 35.82 -3.32
N SER A 347 -2.47 36.07 -3.49
CA SER A 347 -3.25 37.07 -2.76
C SER A 347 -4.64 36.53 -2.41
N ALA A 348 -5.45 37.29 -1.67
CA ALA A 348 -6.81 36.89 -1.33
C ALA A 348 -7.69 36.59 -2.56
N ASP A 349 -7.39 37.18 -3.72
CA ASP A 349 -8.15 36.96 -4.96
C ASP A 349 -7.95 35.55 -5.52
N ASN A 350 -6.92 34.81 -5.08
CA ASN A 350 -6.68 33.41 -5.46
C ASN A 350 -7.48 32.41 -4.63
N PHE A 351 -8.26 32.87 -3.64
CA PHE A 351 -8.90 32.01 -2.66
C PHE A 351 -10.41 32.25 -2.59
N ALA A 352 -11.16 31.17 -2.44
CA ALA A 352 -12.59 31.20 -2.12
C ALA A 352 -12.84 30.54 -0.76
N PHE A 353 -13.70 31.16 0.05
CA PHE A 353 -14.09 30.67 1.37
C PHE A 353 -15.61 30.56 1.45
N VAL A 354 -16.11 29.43 1.96
CA VAL A 354 -17.57 29.15 2.10
C VAL A 354 -17.92 28.62 3.48
#